data_AF-A0A971GS30-F1
#
_entry.id   AF-A0A971GS30-F1
#
_cell.length_a   1.000
_cell.length_b   1.000
_cell.length_c   1.000
_cell.angle_alpha   90.00
_cell.angle_beta   90.00
_cell.angle_gamma   90.00
#
_symmetry.space_group_name_H-M   'P 1'
#
loop_
_entity.id
_entity.type
_entity.pdbx_description
1 polymer ?
#
loop_
_entity_poly.entity_id
_entity_poly.type
_entity_poly.pdbx_seq_one_letter_code
_entity_poly.pdbx_strand_id
1 'polypeptide(L)'
;MTTAQKERIEYLRGKGDSYAAIATDLGISENTVKSYCRRNNIGVAIKQELPVDTDACANCGIPLQHMRGSKQKRFCSDKCRMAWWKAHPEAVNRRAVYHFVCPICGTEFEKRAQINAADFSAAAKSFTILLICF
;
A
#
# COMPACT_ATOMS: atom_id res chain seq x y z
N MET A 1 33.86 14.64 -6.88
CA MET A 1 33.17 15.31 -5.76
C MET A 1 34.07 16.41 -5.24
N THR A 2 33.70 17.66 -5.44
CA THR A 2 34.47 18.83 -4.94
C THR A 2 34.18 19.07 -3.46
N THR A 3 35.03 19.84 -2.78
CA THR A 3 34.82 20.19 -1.35
C THR A 3 33.49 20.93 -1.14
N ALA A 4 33.16 21.89 -2.02
CA ALA A 4 31.89 22.61 -1.98
C ALA A 4 30.67 21.68 -2.16
N GLN A 5 30.76 20.66 -3.02
CA GLN A 5 29.69 19.67 -3.16
C GLN A 5 29.49 18.85 -1.89
N LYS A 6 30.57 18.51 -1.17
CA LYS A 6 30.50 17.75 0.08
C LYS A 6 29.80 18.53 1.18
N GLU A 7 30.21 19.78 1.40
CA GLU A 7 29.60 20.69 2.37
C GLU A 7 28.11 20.90 2.07
N ARG A 8 27.77 21.06 0.78
CA ARG A 8 26.38 21.21 0.36
C ARG A 8 25.55 19.95 0.61
N ILE A 9 26.10 18.75 0.38
CA ILE A 9 25.42 17.48 0.68
C ILE A 9 25.16 17.34 2.18
N GLU A 10 26.14 17.68 3.02
CA GLU A 10 26.02 17.65 4.48
C GLU A 10 24.92 18.59 4.99
N TYR A 11 24.91 19.83 4.48
CA TYR A 11 23.89 20.81 4.82
C TYR A 11 22.47 20.37 4.40
N LEU A 12 22.30 19.96 3.14
CA LEU A 12 20.98 19.56 2.61
C LEU A 12 20.48 18.27 3.26
N ARG A 13 21.36 17.29 3.50
CA ARG A 13 20.96 16.12 4.27
C ARG A 13 20.61 16.51 5.69
N GLY A 14 21.40 17.33 6.39
CA GLY A 14 21.05 17.79 7.74
C GLY A 14 19.68 18.45 7.83
N LYS A 15 19.24 19.12 6.75
CA LYS A 15 17.90 19.71 6.60
C LYS A 15 16.78 18.69 6.34
N GLY A 16 17.11 17.48 5.90
CA GLY A 16 16.18 16.39 5.64
C GLY A 16 15.89 16.13 4.15
N ASP A 17 16.57 16.81 3.23
CA ASP A 17 16.31 16.69 1.78
C ASP A 17 16.68 15.29 1.26
N SER A 18 15.87 14.73 0.36
CA SER A 18 16.09 13.39 -0.20
C SER A 18 17.34 13.31 -1.09
N TYR A 19 17.88 12.10 -1.29
CA TYR A 19 19.05 11.92 -2.16
C TYR A 19 18.80 12.39 -3.59
N ALA A 20 17.58 12.21 -4.12
CA ALA A 20 17.20 12.66 -5.46
C ALA A 20 17.14 14.19 -5.58
N ALA A 21 16.62 14.88 -4.54
CA ALA A 21 16.60 16.34 -4.50
C ALA A 21 18.02 16.92 -4.48
N ILE A 22 18.91 16.34 -3.68
CA ILE A 22 20.32 16.76 -3.59
C ILE A 22 21.08 16.49 -4.89
N ALA A 23 20.82 15.34 -5.53
CA ALA A 23 21.39 15.00 -6.83
C ALA A 23 21.01 16.04 -7.91
N THR A 24 19.75 16.48 -7.88
CA THR A 24 19.22 17.50 -8.79
C THR A 24 19.82 18.88 -8.50
N ASP A 25 19.90 19.31 -7.24
CA ASP A 25 20.48 20.61 -6.83
C ASP A 25 21.96 20.73 -7.25
N LEU A 26 22.71 19.63 -7.12
CA LEU A 26 24.15 19.60 -7.38
C LEU A 26 24.53 19.16 -8.80
N GLY A 27 23.58 18.70 -9.60
CA GLY A 27 23.82 18.14 -10.94
C GLY A 27 24.72 16.90 -10.92
N ILE A 28 24.67 16.08 -9.87
CA ILE A 28 25.47 14.86 -9.72
C ILE A 28 24.57 13.63 -9.63
N SER A 29 25.13 12.45 -9.92
CA SER A 29 24.34 11.23 -9.85
C SER A 29 23.86 10.93 -8.42
N GLU A 30 22.62 10.45 -8.28
CA GLU A 30 22.07 10.04 -6.99
C GLU A 30 22.92 8.94 -6.31
N ASN A 31 23.55 8.07 -7.12
CA ASN A 31 24.47 7.04 -6.64
C ASN A 31 25.73 7.63 -5.97
N THR A 32 26.23 8.75 -6.48
CA THR A 32 27.36 9.47 -5.87
C THR A 32 26.97 10.05 -4.52
N VAL A 33 25.77 10.66 -4.42
CA VAL A 33 25.23 11.19 -3.15
C VAL A 33 25.04 10.05 -2.14
N LYS A 34 24.40 8.94 -2.53
CA LYS A 34 24.21 7.74 -1.70
C LYS A 34 25.54 7.19 -1.17
N SER A 35 26.51 7.00 -2.06
CA SER A 35 27.84 6.46 -1.71
C SER A 35 28.61 7.38 -0.76
N TYR A 36 28.47 8.69 -0.90
CA TYR A 36 29.09 9.66 0.01
C TYR A 36 28.42 9.68 1.37
N CYS A 37 27.09 9.80 1.42
CA CYS A 37 26.34 9.83 2.67
C CYS A 37 26.55 8.54 3.48
N ARG A 38 26.60 7.37 2.81
CA ARG A 38 26.87 6.09 3.47
C ARG A 38 28.28 6.00 4.07
N ARG A 39 29.31 6.50 3.36
CA ARG A 39 30.70 6.44 3.84
C ARG A 39 31.00 7.43 4.96
N ASN A 40 30.28 8.53 5.01
CA ASN A 40 30.46 9.58 6.02
C ASN A 40 29.40 9.55 7.13
N ASN A 41 28.56 8.51 7.18
CA ASN A 41 27.46 8.36 8.14
C ASN A 41 26.49 9.56 8.19
N ILE A 42 26.29 10.24 7.06
CA ILE A 42 25.37 11.38 6.91
C ILE A 42 23.97 10.83 6.63
N GLY A 43 23.32 10.35 7.67
CA GLY A 43 21.96 9.84 7.63
C GLY A 43 21.06 10.64 8.56
N VAL A 44 20.07 11.34 7.99
CA VAL A 44 18.93 11.76 8.80
C VAL A 44 18.06 10.54 8.98
N ALA A 45 17.81 10.16 10.23
CA ALA A 45 16.70 9.28 10.56
C ALA A 45 15.46 9.93 9.96
N ILE A 46 15.02 9.45 8.80
CA ILE A 46 13.79 9.90 8.19
C ILE A 46 12.72 9.56 9.22
N LYS A 47 12.29 10.57 9.98
CA LYS A 47 11.00 10.55 10.64
C LYS A 47 10.00 10.56 9.51
N GLN A 48 9.79 9.39 8.92
CA GLN A 48 8.52 9.12 8.30
C GLN A 48 7.55 9.24 9.46
N GLU A 49 6.95 10.42 9.58
CA GLU A 49 5.68 10.61 10.22
C GLU A 49 4.71 9.75 9.43
N LEU A 50 4.73 8.45 9.75
CA LEU A 50 3.68 7.54 9.37
C LEU A 50 2.45 8.03 10.12
N PRO A 51 1.30 8.18 9.43
CA PRO A 51 0.05 8.54 10.08
C PRO A 51 -0.14 7.68 11.32
N VAL A 52 -0.31 8.33 12.47
CA VAL A 52 -0.67 7.71 13.74
C VAL A 52 -2.14 7.31 13.62
N ASP A 53 -2.41 6.29 12.81
CA ASP A 53 -3.75 5.75 12.66
C ASP A 53 -3.87 4.57 13.62
N THR A 54 -4.05 4.95 14.89
CA THR A 54 -4.47 4.12 16.02
C THR A 54 -3.61 2.87 16.25
N ASP A 55 -2.80 2.89 17.30
CA ASP A 55 -2.11 1.72 17.86
C ASP A 55 -3.10 0.66 18.41
N ALA A 56 -4.36 0.63 17.96
CA ALA A 56 -5.44 -0.17 18.49
C ALA A 56 -6.16 -0.96 17.40
N CYS A 57 -6.69 -2.12 17.76
CA CYS A 57 -7.46 -2.97 16.86
C CYS A 57 -8.74 -2.26 16.41
N ALA A 58 -8.95 -2.15 15.09
CA ALA A 58 -10.15 -1.51 14.54
C ALA A 58 -11.48 -2.19 14.95
N ASN A 59 -11.44 -3.43 15.45
CA ASN A 59 -12.62 -4.17 15.91
C ASN A 59 -12.85 -4.09 17.42
N CYS A 60 -11.80 -4.24 18.23
CA CYS A 60 -11.94 -4.40 19.68
C CYS A 60 -11.19 -3.34 20.50
N GLY A 61 -10.48 -2.42 19.86
CA GLY A 61 -9.76 -1.34 20.53
C GLY A 61 -8.51 -1.75 21.32
N ILE A 62 -8.15 -3.04 21.35
CA ILE A 62 -6.95 -3.53 22.07
C ILE A 62 -5.69 -3.00 21.37
N PRO A 63 -4.67 -2.53 22.13
CA PRO A 63 -3.44 -2.04 21.55
C PRO A 63 -2.69 -3.11 20.75
N LEU A 64 -2.16 -2.73 19.59
CA LEU A 64 -1.44 -3.60 18.66
C LEU A 64 0.06 -3.40 18.81
N GLN A 65 0.77 -4.52 18.99
CA GLN A 65 2.21 -4.50 18.95
C GLN A 65 2.70 -4.59 17.50
N HIS A 66 3.41 -3.55 17.08
CA HIS A 66 3.98 -3.40 15.75
C HIS A 66 5.44 -3.86 15.72
N MET A 67 5.77 -4.79 14.83
CA MET A 67 7.15 -5.26 14.63
C MET A 67 7.87 -4.31 13.67
N ARG A 68 9.03 -3.78 14.07
CA ARG A 68 9.87 -2.93 13.21
C ARG A 68 10.24 -3.67 11.92
N GLY A 69 10.07 -3.02 10.77
CA GLY A 69 10.34 -3.60 9.46
C GLY A 69 9.18 -4.41 8.84
N SER A 70 8.06 -4.57 9.55
CA SER A 70 6.86 -5.24 9.03
C SER A 70 5.73 -4.23 8.78
N LYS A 71 4.75 -4.63 7.94
CA LYS A 71 3.54 -3.84 7.72
C LYS A 71 2.74 -3.70 9.02
N GLN A 72 2.26 -2.49 9.31
CA GLN A 72 1.43 -2.23 10.48
C GLN A 72 0.18 -3.11 10.49
N LYS A 73 -0.10 -3.71 11.66
CA LYS A 73 -1.26 -4.56 11.86
C LYS A 73 -2.49 -3.67 12.06
N ARG A 74 -3.63 -4.04 11.48
CA ARG A 74 -4.91 -3.35 11.70
C ARG A 74 -5.83 -4.08 12.71
N PHE A 75 -5.57 -5.37 12.92
CA PHE A 75 -6.36 -6.23 13.78
C PHE A 75 -5.45 -7.04 14.70
N CYS A 76 -5.91 -7.30 15.92
CA CYS A 76 -5.17 -8.11 16.89
C CYS A 76 -5.21 -9.62 16.56
N SER A 77 -6.22 -10.05 15.80
CA SER A 77 -6.43 -11.45 15.44
C SER A 77 -7.29 -11.59 14.18
N ASP A 78 -7.24 -12.78 13.57
CA ASP A 78 -8.11 -13.15 12.45
C ASP A 78 -9.60 -13.08 12.82
N LYS A 79 -9.95 -13.42 14.06
CA LYS A 79 -11.33 -13.27 14.57
C LYS A 79 -11.80 -11.81 14.50
N CYS A 80 -10.95 -10.87 14.93
CA CYS A 80 -11.26 -9.44 14.85
C CYS A 80 -11.30 -8.92 13.42
N ARG A 81 -10.44 -9.43 12.54
CA ARG A 81 -10.50 -9.12 11.10
C ARG A 81 -11.85 -9.51 10.51
N MET A 82 -12.27 -10.76 10.73
CA MET A 82 -13.54 -11.28 10.19
C MET A 82 -14.76 -10.55 10.77
N ALA A 83 -14.78 -10.34 12.08
CA ALA A 83 -15.88 -9.62 12.75
C ALA A 83 -16.04 -8.19 12.22
N TRP A 84 -14.93 -7.49 12.02
CA TRP A 84 -14.96 -6.13 11.50
C TRP A 84 -15.51 -6.07 10.07
N TRP A 85 -15.04 -6.95 9.18
CA TRP A 85 -15.54 -7.02 7.79
C TRP A 85 -17.00 -7.46 7.69
N LYS A 86 -17.47 -8.32 8.61
CA LYS A 86 -18.89 -8.67 8.72
C LYS A 86 -19.75 -7.47 9.14
N ALA A 87 -19.24 -6.65 10.06
CA ALA A 87 -19.93 -5.47 10.56
C ALA A 87 -19.88 -4.26 9.59
N HIS A 88 -18.86 -4.18 8.74
CA HIS A 88 -18.63 -3.06 7.81
C HIS A 88 -18.64 -3.51 6.33
N PRO A 89 -19.76 -4.01 5.79
CA PRO A 89 -19.86 -4.40 4.39
C PRO A 89 -19.72 -3.22 3.40
N GLU A 90 -19.92 -1.99 3.86
CA GLU A 90 -19.70 -0.74 3.12
C GLU A 90 -18.22 -0.42 2.89
N ALA A 91 -17.34 -0.87 3.79
CA ALA A 91 -15.90 -0.71 3.65
C ALA A 91 -15.30 -1.65 2.58
N VAL A 92 -16.07 -2.64 2.13
CA VAL A 92 -15.68 -3.48 0.99
C VAL A 92 -15.87 -2.67 -0.28
N ASN A 93 -14.75 -2.28 -0.89
CA ASN A 93 -14.74 -1.50 -2.12
C ASN A 93 -15.29 -2.33 -3.29
N ARG A 94 -16.60 -2.24 -3.53
CA ARG A 94 -17.32 -2.90 -4.63
C ARG A 94 -17.20 -2.14 -5.97
N ARG A 95 -16.19 -1.29 -6.13
CA ARG A 95 -16.08 -0.35 -7.27
C ARG A 95 -15.58 -0.92 -8.59
N ALA A 96 -15.41 -2.23 -8.72
CA ALA A 96 -15.07 -2.82 -10.01
C ALA A 96 -16.35 -3.20 -10.78
N VAL A 97 -17.23 -2.23 -11.03
CA VAL A 97 -18.34 -2.37 -11.98
C VAL A 97 -17.89 -1.71 -13.28
N TYR A 98 -17.72 -2.52 -14.32
CA TYR A 98 -17.36 -2.05 -15.65
C TYR A 98 -18.62 -2.08 -16.51
N HIS A 99 -19.00 -0.93 -17.05
CA HIS A 99 -20.10 -0.83 -18.00
C HIS A 99 -19.57 -1.09 -19.41
N PHE A 100 -20.26 -1.94 -20.15
CA PHE A 100 -19.95 -2.29 -21.52
C PHE A 100 -21.19 -2.08 -22.39
N VAL A 101 -20.95 -1.68 -23.64
CA VAL A 101 -22.01 -1.55 -24.65
C VAL A 101 -21.68 -2.52 -25.78
N CYS A 102 -22.64 -3.35 -26.17
CA CYS A 102 -22.45 -4.23 -27.32
C CYS A 102 -22.39 -3.39 -28.60
N PRO A 103 -21.32 -3.48 -29.41
CA PRO A 103 -21.21 -2.70 -30.65
C PRO A 103 -22.17 -3.14 -31.76
N ILE A 104 -22.86 -4.28 -31.59
CA ILE A 104 -23.75 -4.86 -32.61
C ILE A 104 -25.23 -4.54 -32.31
N CYS A 105 -25.66 -4.68 -31.06
CA CYS A 105 -27.06 -4.48 -30.66
C CYS A 105 -27.30 -3.26 -29.76
N GLY A 106 -26.24 -2.54 -29.36
CA GLY A 106 -26.35 -1.33 -28.52
C GLY A 106 -26.78 -1.58 -27.08
N THR A 107 -26.96 -2.83 -26.67
CA THR A 107 -27.41 -3.16 -25.32
C THR A 107 -26.28 -2.94 -24.30
N GLU A 108 -26.60 -2.23 -23.23
CA GLU A 108 -25.70 -1.99 -22.11
C GLU A 108 -25.68 -3.20 -21.17
N PHE A 109 -24.50 -3.58 -20.70
CA PHE A 109 -24.34 -4.63 -19.69
C PHE A 109 -23.24 -4.27 -18.70
N GLU A 110 -23.47 -4.64 -17.44
CA GLU A 110 -22.54 -4.39 -16.34
C GLU A 110 -21.76 -5.66 -16.01
N LYS A 111 -20.43 -5.59 -16.09
CA LYS A 111 -19.55 -6.62 -15.56
C LYS A 111 -19.07 -6.19 -14.20
N ARG A 112 -19.60 -6.82 -13.17
CA ARG A 112 -19.00 -6.74 -11.83
C ARG A 112 -17.76 -7.64 -11.82
N ALA A 113 -16.57 -7.09 -11.67
CA ALA A 113 -15.39 -7.89 -11.39
C ALA A 113 -15.60 -8.54 -10.02
N GLN A 114 -15.80 -9.85 -10.04
CA GLN A 114 -15.76 -10.65 -8.83
C GLN A 114 -14.33 -10.58 -8.32
N ILE A 115 -14.09 -9.83 -7.25
CA ILE A 115 -12.90 -10.06 -6.43
C ILE A 115 -13.19 -11.38 -5.74
N ASN A 116 -12.85 -12.50 -6.40
CA ASN A 116 -13.08 -13.81 -5.82
C ASN A 116 -12.29 -13.88 -4.51
N ALA A 117 -13.03 -14.02 -3.41
CA ALA A 117 -12.51 -14.36 -2.09
C ALA A 117 -12.00 -15.82 -2.07
N ALA A 118 -11.23 -16.22 -3.07
CA ALA A 118 -10.62 -17.53 -3.17
C ALA A 118 -9.37 -17.62 -2.28
N ASP A 119 -9.45 -17.18 -1.03
CA ASP A 119 -8.43 -17.49 -0.03
C ASP A 119 -8.96 -17.69 1.40
N PHE A 120 -10.28 -17.69 1.66
CA PHE A 120 -10.78 -18.15 2.96
C PHE A 120 -12.06 -18.98 2.83
N SER A 121 -11.86 -20.29 2.92
CA SER A 121 -12.84 -21.31 3.30
C SER A 121 -13.86 -21.71 2.24
N ALA A 122 -13.56 -22.88 1.66
CA ALA A 122 -14.51 -23.84 1.12
C ALA A 122 -15.89 -23.79 1.81
N ALA A 123 -16.93 -23.61 1.02
CA ALA A 123 -18.29 -24.00 1.37
C ALA A 123 -18.97 -24.51 0.09
N ALA A 124 -19.18 -25.82 0.09
CA ALA A 124 -19.70 -26.60 -1.00
C ALA A 124 -21.12 -26.17 -1.43
N LYS A 125 -21.37 -26.31 -2.73
CA LYS A 125 -22.54 -26.94 -3.39
C LYS A 125 -23.17 -26.11 -4.52
N SER A 126 -23.48 -26.87 -5.57
CA SER A 126 -24.46 -26.59 -6.63
C SER A 126 -24.01 -25.70 -7.78
N PHE A 127 -23.22 -26.30 -8.67
CA PHE A 127 -23.31 -26.00 -10.10
C PHE A 127 -23.86 -27.24 -10.80
N THR A 128 -25.18 -27.34 -10.82
CA THR A 128 -25.92 -28.15 -11.79
C THR A 128 -26.89 -27.18 -12.44
N ILE A 129 -27.04 -27.31 -13.76
CA ILE A 129 -27.91 -26.53 -14.67
C ILE A 129 -27.23 -25.28 -15.27
N LEU A 130 -26.58 -25.46 -16.43
CA LEU A 130 -27.07 -24.89 -17.70
C LEU A 130 -26.30 -25.53 -18.88
N LEU A 131 -26.79 -26.69 -19.32
CA LEU A 131 -26.45 -27.30 -20.61
C LEU A 131 -27.76 -27.35 -21.41
N ILE A 132 -28.18 -26.19 -21.92
CA ILE A 132 -29.14 -26.08 -23.02
C ILE A 132 -28.68 -24.91 -23.89
N CYS A 133 -27.77 -25.23 -24.79
CA CYS A 133 -27.58 -24.59 -26.09
C CYS A 133 -26.67 -25.53 -26.92
N PHE A 134 -27.15 -26.75 -27.14
CA PHE A 134 -26.90 -27.61 -28.30
C PHE A 134 -28.01 -28.66 -28.36
#